data_AF-A0A349QZ99-F1
#
_entry.id   AF-A0A349QZ99-F1
#
_cell.length_a   1.000
_cell.length_b   1.000
_cell.length_c   1.000
_cell.angle_alpha   90.00
_cell.angle_beta   90.00
_cell.angle_gamma   90.00
#
_symmetry.space_group_name_H-M   'P 1'
#
loop_
_entity.id
_entity.type
_entity.pdbx_description
1 polymer ?
#
loop_
_entity_poly.entity_id
_entity_poly.type
_entity_poly.pdbx_seq_one_letter_code
_entity_poly.pdbx_strand_id
1 'polypeptide(L)'
;KQSIALFPAIRALSKDNTTTAATQPTEDQINTYISNIGWGTNNIQLIATQKWLHFNVIQPLQSWAEVRRLNYPVFTFRTEVSDIQKTVPARWNIPATEVNLNGANYDAVKSKDKLDTKLFWDVN
;
A
#
# COMPACT_ATOMS: atom_id res chain seq x y z
N LYS A 1 1.33 16.23 11.16
CA LYS A 1 0.06 16.97 11.40
C LYS A 1 -0.91 16.90 10.21
N GLN A 2 -0.46 16.99 8.95
CA GLN A 2 -1.35 16.97 7.77
C GLN A 2 -2.13 15.65 7.56
N SER A 3 -1.50 14.49 7.82
CA SER A 3 -2.16 13.18 7.73
C SER A 3 -3.36 13.02 8.66
N ILE A 4 -3.30 13.63 9.85
CA ILE A 4 -4.38 13.61 10.86
C ILE A 4 -5.54 14.52 10.45
N ALA A 5 -5.25 15.63 9.79
CA ALA A 5 -6.28 16.56 9.30
C ALA A 5 -7.04 16.04 8.07
N LEU A 6 -6.45 15.12 7.30
CA LEU A 6 -7.05 14.58 6.08
C LEU A 6 -8.35 13.81 6.32
N PHE A 7 -8.37 12.85 7.26
CA PHE A 7 -9.56 12.02 7.49
C PHE A 7 -10.78 12.81 7.98
N PRO A 8 -10.64 13.77 8.91
CA PRO A 8 -11.72 14.68 9.28
C PRO A 8 -12.22 15.52 8.11
N ALA A 9 -11.31 15.98 7.23
CA ALA A 9 -11.68 16.73 6.03
C ALA A 9 -12.48 15.85 5.04
N ILE A 10 -12.05 14.62 4.79
CA ILE A 10 -12.78 13.65 3.95
C ILE A 10 -14.16 13.38 4.56
N ARG A 11 -14.23 13.15 5.88
CA ARG A 11 -15.47 12.90 6.58
C ARG A 11 -16.46 14.06 6.46
N ALA A 12 -15.99 15.30 6.55
CA ALA A 12 -16.82 16.49 6.46
C ALA A 12 -17.52 16.64 5.08
N LEU A 13 -17.05 15.94 4.05
CA LEU A 13 -17.70 15.88 2.74
C LEU A 13 -18.92 14.94 2.72
N SER A 14 -18.98 13.98 3.65
CA SER A 14 -20.11 13.05 3.77
C SER A 14 -21.29 13.71 4.46
N LYS A 15 -22.50 13.49 3.92
CA LYS A 15 -23.78 13.87 4.57
C LYS A 15 -24.34 12.76 5.47
N ASP A 16 -23.67 11.61 5.52
CA ASP A 16 -24.08 10.47 6.34
C ASP A 16 -23.74 10.70 7.82
N ASN A 17 -24.77 10.68 8.67
CA ASN A 17 -24.68 10.87 10.11
C ASN A 17 -25.01 9.60 10.92
N THR A 18 -25.10 8.44 10.26
CA THR A 18 -25.38 7.15 10.92
C THR A 18 -24.31 6.76 11.94
N THR A 19 -23.08 7.23 11.76
CA THR A 19 -21.97 7.02 12.70
C THR A 19 -21.53 8.35 13.29
N THR A 20 -21.37 8.42 14.62
CA THR A 20 -20.93 9.62 15.35
C THR A 20 -19.54 10.12 14.91
N ALA A 21 -19.31 11.44 14.99
CA ALA A 21 -18.01 12.07 14.77
C ALA A 21 -16.93 11.46 15.66
N ALA A 22 -15.84 10.98 15.06
CA ALA A 22 -14.67 10.59 15.83
C ALA A 22 -14.07 11.84 16.47
N THR A 23 -13.70 11.76 17.75
CA THR A 23 -13.05 12.86 18.46
C THR A 23 -11.67 13.13 17.84
N GLN A 24 -11.38 14.40 17.59
CA GLN A 24 -10.09 14.83 17.06
C GLN A 24 -9.00 14.64 18.11
N PRO A 25 -7.82 14.11 17.75
CA PRO A 25 -6.72 13.96 18.69
C PRO A 25 -6.20 15.33 19.13
N THR A 26 -5.85 15.45 20.41
CA THR A 26 -5.23 16.66 20.98
C THR A 26 -3.77 16.79 20.56
N GLU A 27 -3.20 17.98 20.69
CA GLU A 27 -1.77 18.20 20.39
C GLU A 27 -0.86 17.32 21.26
N ASP A 28 -1.20 17.14 22.53
CA ASP A 28 -0.45 16.27 23.44
C ASP A 28 -0.49 14.80 23.01
N GLN A 29 -1.65 14.32 22.54
CA GLN A 29 -1.79 12.96 22.01
C GLN A 29 -0.95 12.76 20.74
N ILE A 30 -0.92 13.77 19.87
CA ILE A 30 -0.10 13.76 18.64
C ILE A 30 1.39 13.73 18.99
N ASN A 31 1.84 14.59 19.90
CA ASN A 31 3.23 14.66 20.32
C ASN A 31 3.67 13.36 21.02
N THR A 32 2.81 12.81 21.87
CA THR A 32 3.02 11.51 22.52
C THR A 32 3.18 10.40 21.47
N TYR A 33 2.30 10.35 20.46
CA TYR A 33 2.41 9.38 19.37
C TYR A 33 3.74 9.51 18.62
N ILE A 34 4.13 10.73 18.22
CA ILE A 34 5.37 10.98 17.46
C ILE A 34 6.60 10.56 18.27
N SER A 35 6.62 10.86 19.58
CA SER A 35 7.70 10.46 20.48
C SER A 35 7.82 8.94 20.57
N ASN A 36 6.68 8.24 20.64
CA ASN A 36 6.62 6.78 20.74
C ASN A 36 7.02 6.03 19.46
N ILE A 37 7.18 6.70 18.31
CA ILE A 37 7.69 6.07 17.08
C ILE A 37 9.12 5.54 17.29
N GLY A 38 9.90 6.17 18.18
CA GLY A 38 11.23 5.67 18.54
C GLY A 38 12.28 5.84 17.44
N TRP A 39 12.38 7.05 16.87
CA TRP A 39 13.40 7.38 15.88
C TRP A 39 14.82 7.09 16.37
N GLY A 40 15.68 6.56 15.49
CA GLY A 40 17.11 6.37 15.78
C GLY A 40 17.72 5.13 15.11
N THR A 41 16.99 4.02 15.07
CA THR A 41 17.42 2.77 14.40
C THR A 41 16.39 2.35 13.37
N ASN A 42 16.85 1.91 12.19
CA ASN A 42 16.00 1.52 11.06
C ASN A 42 14.89 2.52 10.72
N ASN A 43 15.26 3.81 10.62
CA ASN A 43 14.31 4.89 10.32
C ASN A 43 13.52 4.66 9.03
N ILE A 44 14.08 3.94 8.04
CA ILE A 44 13.39 3.61 6.79
C ILE A 44 12.15 2.74 7.08
N GLN A 45 12.28 1.70 7.89
CA GLN A 45 11.14 0.86 8.30
C GLN A 45 10.07 1.67 9.03
N LEU A 46 10.48 2.56 9.95
CA LEU A 46 9.56 3.42 10.69
C LEU A 46 8.81 4.35 9.74
N ILE A 47 9.52 5.03 8.83
CA ILE A 47 8.91 5.89 7.81
C ILE A 47 7.96 5.10 6.92
N ALA A 48 8.36 3.92 6.44
CA ALA A 48 7.54 3.07 5.58
C ALA A 48 6.24 2.66 6.28
N THR A 49 6.32 2.31 7.57
CA THR A 49 5.16 1.95 8.38
C THR A 49 4.21 3.14 8.56
N GLN A 50 4.75 4.34 8.85
CA GLN A 50 3.95 5.56 8.96
C GLN A 50 3.30 5.94 7.61
N LYS A 51 4.00 5.71 6.48
CA LYS A 51 3.43 5.89 5.13
C LYS A 51 2.29 4.91 4.86
N TRP A 52 2.47 3.64 5.20
CA TRP A 52 1.43 2.61 5.03
C TRP A 52 0.17 2.96 5.83
N LEU A 53 0.32 3.39 7.09
CA LEU A 53 -0.79 3.85 7.93
C LEU A 53 -1.50 5.08 7.35
N HIS A 54 -0.72 6.02 6.78
CA HIS A 54 -1.26 7.23 6.17
C HIS A 54 -2.08 6.94 4.91
N PHE A 55 -1.56 6.09 4.00
CA PHE A 55 -2.25 5.77 2.76
C PHE A 55 -3.52 4.98 3.01
N ASN A 56 -3.45 3.99 3.92
CA ASN A 56 -4.60 3.18 4.35
C ASN A 56 -5.46 2.70 3.16
N VAL A 57 -6.77 2.60 3.34
CA VAL A 57 -7.74 2.28 2.29
C VAL A 57 -7.99 3.43 1.30
N ILE A 58 -7.50 4.64 1.57
CA ILE A 58 -7.77 5.83 0.74
C ILE A 58 -6.84 5.89 -0.47
N GLN A 59 -5.59 5.46 -0.31
CA GLN A 59 -4.58 5.46 -1.38
C GLN A 59 -3.94 4.05 -1.54
N PRO A 60 -4.75 3.02 -1.85
CA PRO A 60 -4.29 1.63 -1.83
C PRO A 60 -3.22 1.33 -2.89
N LEU A 61 -3.29 1.98 -4.06
CA LEU A 61 -2.32 1.78 -5.13
C LEU A 61 -0.94 2.34 -4.75
N GLN A 62 -0.90 3.52 -4.13
CA GLN A 62 0.32 4.13 -3.61
C GLN A 62 0.88 3.30 -2.45
N SER A 63 0.01 2.81 -1.56
CA SER A 63 0.40 1.91 -0.48
C SER A 63 1.06 0.64 -1.03
N TRP A 64 0.44 -0.03 -2.00
CA TRP A 64 0.98 -1.24 -2.61
C TRP A 64 2.30 -0.98 -3.37
N ALA A 65 2.45 0.16 -4.03
CA ALA A 65 3.70 0.54 -4.68
C ALA A 65 4.83 0.78 -3.66
N GLU A 66 4.55 1.50 -2.58
CA GLU A 66 5.55 1.86 -1.57
C GLU A 66 5.97 0.68 -0.71
N VAL A 67 5.05 -0.23 -0.37
CA VAL A 67 5.38 -1.48 0.32
C VAL A 67 6.37 -2.31 -0.48
N ARG A 68 6.14 -2.49 -1.79
CA ARG A 68 7.09 -3.20 -2.68
C ARG A 68 8.41 -2.45 -2.81
N ARG A 69 8.36 -1.13 -3.00
CA ARG A 69 9.57 -0.31 -3.14
C ARG A 69 10.44 -0.33 -1.89
N LEU A 70 9.86 -0.32 -0.69
CA LEU A 70 10.58 -0.21 0.58
C LEU A 70 10.78 -1.55 1.30
N ASN A 71 10.10 -2.63 0.87
CA ASN A 71 9.99 -3.91 1.58
C ASN A 71 9.48 -3.79 3.02
N TYR A 72 8.75 -2.72 3.32
CA TYR A 72 8.20 -2.44 4.64
C TYR A 72 6.76 -1.85 4.56
N PRO A 73 5.91 -2.13 5.56
CA PRO A 73 6.16 -3.07 6.64
C PRO A 73 6.19 -4.52 6.14
N VAL A 74 6.86 -5.40 6.89
CA VAL A 74 6.93 -6.82 6.55
C VAL A 74 5.64 -7.49 6.98
N PHE A 75 5.00 -8.17 6.04
CA PHE A 75 3.75 -8.88 6.27
C PHE A 75 3.97 -10.38 6.28
N THR A 76 3.22 -11.08 7.12
CA THR A 76 3.11 -12.54 7.06
C THR A 76 1.75 -12.89 6.50
N PHE A 77 1.73 -13.67 5.42
CA PHE A 77 0.50 -14.11 4.79
C PHE A 77 0.28 -15.59 5.08
N ARG A 78 -0.97 -15.95 5.39
CA ARG A 78 -1.40 -17.34 5.47
C ARG A 78 -1.52 -17.88 4.04
N THR A 79 -0.96 -19.04 3.78
CA THR A 79 -1.05 -19.74 2.49
C THR A 79 -1.71 -21.09 2.69
N GLU A 80 -2.72 -21.40 1.89
CA GLU A 80 -3.43 -22.67 1.86
C GLU A 80 -3.05 -23.48 0.61
N VAL A 81 -3.25 -24.80 0.67
CA VAL A 81 -2.95 -25.69 -0.46
C VAL A 81 -3.80 -25.36 -1.69
N SER A 82 -5.04 -24.92 -1.47
CA SER A 82 -5.99 -24.51 -2.50
C SER A 82 -5.69 -23.15 -3.14
N ASP A 83 -4.73 -22.40 -2.61
CA ASP A 83 -4.43 -21.06 -3.13
C ASP A 83 -3.82 -21.15 -4.52
N ILE A 84 -4.47 -20.50 -5.48
CA ILE A 84 -3.98 -20.34 -6.85
C ILE A 84 -2.70 -19.52 -6.86
N GLN A 85 -2.62 -18.52 -5.97
CA GLN A 85 -1.45 -17.66 -5.81
C GLN A 85 -0.96 -17.71 -4.37
N LYS A 86 0.29 -18.16 -4.19
CA LYS A 86 0.90 -18.41 -2.87
C LYS A 86 1.77 -17.27 -2.38
N THR A 87 2.10 -16.33 -3.25
CA THR A 87 2.93 -15.16 -2.95
C THR A 87 2.19 -13.87 -3.25
N VAL A 88 2.50 -12.80 -2.52
CA VAL A 88 1.96 -11.48 -2.86
C VAL A 88 2.38 -11.10 -4.28
N PRO A 89 1.43 -10.70 -5.15
CA PRO A 89 1.78 -10.22 -6.48
C PRO A 89 2.69 -8.98 -6.44
N ALA A 90 3.76 -9.02 -7.23
CA ALA A 90 4.66 -7.91 -7.51
C ALA A 90 4.18 -7.02 -8.67
N ARG A 91 3.21 -7.49 -9.47
CA ARG A 91 2.58 -6.75 -10.59
C ARG A 91 1.19 -7.29 -10.91
N TRP A 92 0.50 -6.65 -11.83
CA TRP A 92 -0.68 -7.21 -12.50
C TRP A 92 -0.27 -7.87 -13.82
N ASN A 93 -1.07 -8.83 -14.28
CA ASN A 93 -0.94 -9.41 -15.60
C ASN A 93 -1.33 -8.41 -16.69
N ILE A 94 -0.76 -8.61 -17.88
CA ILE A 94 -1.18 -7.87 -19.07
C ILE A 94 -2.63 -8.29 -19.40
N PRO A 95 -3.53 -7.34 -19.69
CA PRO A 95 -4.93 -7.65 -19.98
C PRO A 95 -5.07 -8.49 -21.25
N ALA A 96 -6.07 -9.38 -21.26
CA ALA A 96 -6.31 -10.31 -22.38
C ALA A 96 -6.55 -9.61 -23.72
N THR A 97 -7.07 -8.38 -23.71
CA THR A 97 -7.23 -7.57 -24.94
C THR A 97 -5.89 -7.28 -25.61
N GLU A 98 -4.83 -7.00 -24.84
CA GLU A 98 -3.49 -6.75 -25.38
C GLU A 98 -2.88 -8.03 -25.95
N VAL A 99 -3.12 -9.16 -25.28
CA VAL A 99 -2.70 -10.49 -25.76
C VAL A 99 -3.31 -10.81 -27.12
N ASN A 100 -4.60 -10.48 -27.31
CA ASN A 100 -5.33 -10.80 -28.54
C ASN A 100 -5.07 -9.80 -29.68
N LEU A 101 -4.93 -8.51 -29.37
CA LEU A 101 -4.83 -7.44 -30.38
C LEU A 101 -3.39 -7.07 -30.71
N ASN A 102 -2.42 -7.39 -29.86
CA ASN A 102 -1.01 -7.00 -30.00
C ASN A 102 -0.05 -8.18 -29.77
N GLY A 103 -0.37 -9.33 -30.37
CA GLY A 103 0.32 -10.60 -30.13
C GLY A 103 1.85 -10.54 -30.33
N ALA A 104 2.33 -9.88 -31.39
CA ALA A 104 3.76 -9.80 -31.67
C ALA A 104 4.57 -9.11 -30.55
N ASN A 105 4.06 -8.01 -29.99
CA ASN A 105 4.71 -7.33 -28.87
C ASN A 105 4.53 -8.08 -27.56
N TYR A 106 3.35 -8.69 -27.34
CA TYR A 106 3.13 -9.53 -26.17
C TYR A 106 4.07 -10.75 -26.15
N ASP A 107 4.31 -11.39 -27.28
CA ASP A 107 5.21 -12.54 -27.40
C ASP A 107 6.64 -12.22 -26.95
N ALA A 108 7.10 -10.98 -27.12
CA ALA A 108 8.41 -10.53 -26.65
C ALA A 108 8.51 -10.42 -25.11
N VAL A 109 7.39 -10.27 -24.41
CA VAL A 109 7.35 -10.05 -22.95
C VAL A 109 6.62 -11.13 -22.16
N LYS A 110 5.89 -12.04 -22.81
CA LYS A 110 5.02 -13.05 -22.17
C LYS A 110 5.73 -13.91 -21.12
N SER A 111 7.01 -14.21 -21.31
CA SER A 111 7.80 -15.00 -20.35
C SER A 111 7.97 -14.30 -19.00
N LYS A 112 7.83 -12.96 -18.98
CA LYS A 112 7.91 -12.09 -17.81
C LYS A 112 6.53 -11.68 -17.29
N ASP A 113 5.43 -12.01 -17.96
CA ASP A 113 4.08 -11.69 -17.51
C ASP A 113 3.58 -12.66 -16.43
N LYS A 114 4.28 -12.66 -15.30
CA LYS A 114 3.97 -13.44 -14.12
C LYS A 114 3.77 -12.51 -12.94
N LEU A 115 2.89 -12.88 -12.03
CA LEU A 115 2.55 -12.05 -10.87
C LEU A 115 3.74 -11.84 -9.92
N ASP A 116 4.72 -12.73 -9.91
CA ASP A 116 5.95 -12.67 -9.10
C ASP A 116 7.11 -11.92 -9.78
N THR A 117 7.00 -11.58 -11.06
CA THR A 117 8.01 -10.77 -11.75
C THR A 117 8.01 -9.33 -11.19
N LYS A 118 9.10 -8.94 -10.53
CA LYS A 118 9.32 -7.58 -10.03
C LYS A 118 9.30 -6.55 -11.16
N LEU A 119 8.77 -5.36 -10.85
CA LEU A 119 8.83 -4.21 -11.75
C LEU A 119 10.24 -3.60 -11.76
N PHE A 120 10.58 -2.85 -12.81
CA PHE A 120 11.94 -2.33 -12.98
C PHE A 120 12.46 -1.46 -11.82
N TRP A 121 11.56 -0.83 -11.07
CA TRP A 121 11.88 0.02 -9.91
C TRP A 121 11.86 -0.74 -8.57
N ASP A 122 11.36 -1.98 -8.56
CA ASP A 122 11.30 -2.84 -7.39
C ASP A 122 12.62 -3.63 -7.30
N VAL A 123 13.63 -2.98 -6.72
CA VAL A 123 15.02 -3.46 -6.69
C VAL A 123 15.46 -3.98 -5.31
N ASN A 124 14.70 -3.68 -4.26
CA ASN A 124 15.07 -3.98 -2.88
C ASN A 124 14.71 -5.41 -2.48
#